data_AF-A0A9P5ZXY3-F1
#
_entry.id   AF-A0A9P5ZXY3-F1
#
_cell.length_a   1.000
_cell.length_b   1.000
_cell.length_c   1.000
_cell.angle_alpha   90.00
_cell.angle_beta   90.00
_cell.angle_gamma   90.00
#
_symmetry.space_group_name_H-M   'P 1'
#
loop_
_entity.id
_entity.type
_entity.pdbx_description
1 polymer ?
#
loop_
_entity_poly.entity_id
_entity_poly.type
_entity_poly.pdbx_seq_one_letter_code
_entity_poly.pdbx_strand_id
1 'polypeptide(L)'
;MPLFAVKQSAHPECAISNNAACRRSAGILSLPLDTLIQVLSFANPQDIIAVRKTCRALMIATCQRIVWINALRLICAQRGIYTRSFPVKEMSLVQLEHAATTPFRFTSLLRHSSRSQKSPSPTAAANSTSSSSAQPVAIRLLQPRLPRDFAGDIGIFESSYLVPGGRFLLTRSSRNLLQVWDLGYSADMMIKPESVASHHLGDGELQFDPDAQITQDGEGLLVFLASENVFRIFEVYPLSESPSFRKVASIDVVLGGRCVYVFTSTLIIFYMNRRLTVWDYVEDNIVSWTIRSAQVWDIAVSNSHITLLDQGGFSIYKIPPLRPRAQVYQAPPQAYVSPQVPLLSVQYPISSVVKVADNWSWYTSVNDNRPVHFDVLGIGLPIASSEAASSSGSSYIYSLNNPSYSDPDVVDSDSLDDDNTGTNGGEALIIARYTLKKVKNHPRDGLPEYMPVLVEHVRLGGHLQPNVDNARSIRTGSRDLVLMWPSMQGKKLLVYYSDLEGSGQTTGDVPLTDSSPDRHDSDEVRPPRTRPRPRIASLEISGMFSGEVICCPFAGRVCSIDEQGTIHVMDYVRPVGS
;
A
#
# COMPACT_ATOMS: atom_id res chain seq x y z
N MET A 1 54.37 -0.87 0.26
CA MET A 1 55.50 -1.58 -0.35
C MET A 1 55.52 -2.99 0.22
N PRO A 2 55.39 -4.02 -0.63
CA PRO A 2 56.52 -4.53 -1.41
C PRO A 2 56.27 -4.48 -2.93
N LEU A 3 57.37 -4.34 -3.68
CA LEU A 3 57.43 -4.35 -5.15
C LEU A 3 57.51 -5.79 -5.66
N PHE A 4 56.56 -6.18 -6.52
CA PHE A 4 56.69 -7.36 -7.37
C PHE A 4 57.18 -6.92 -8.75
N ALA A 5 58.37 -7.38 -9.12
CA ALA A 5 58.93 -7.22 -10.46
C ALA A 5 58.32 -8.25 -11.41
N VAL A 6 57.63 -7.79 -12.46
CA VAL A 6 57.13 -8.62 -13.55
C VAL A 6 58.13 -8.57 -14.70
N LYS A 7 58.71 -9.73 -15.04
CA LYS A 7 59.53 -9.94 -16.24
C LYS A 7 58.69 -9.74 -17.49
N GLN A 8 59.06 -8.78 -18.34
CA GLN A 8 58.60 -8.69 -19.73
C GLN A 8 59.39 -9.69 -20.59
N SER A 9 58.70 -10.69 -21.15
CA SER A 9 59.24 -11.52 -22.24
C SER A 9 58.76 -10.96 -23.58
N ALA A 10 59.70 -10.57 -24.43
CA ALA A 10 59.46 -10.24 -25.82
C ALA A 10 59.11 -11.51 -26.62
N HIS A 11 58.05 -11.46 -27.42
CA HIS A 11 57.77 -12.42 -28.49
C HIS A 11 57.62 -11.67 -29.82
N PRO A 12 57.95 -12.33 -30.94
CA PRO A 12 58.29 -11.68 -32.20
C PRO A 12 57.05 -11.30 -33.00
N GLU A 13 57.25 -10.25 -33.79
CA GLU A 13 56.34 -9.74 -34.83
C GLU A 13 55.95 -10.85 -35.81
N CYS A 14 54.65 -11.04 -35.98
CA CYS A 14 54.09 -11.76 -37.12
C CYS A 14 53.09 -10.82 -37.80
N ALA A 15 53.56 -10.17 -38.86
CA ALA A 15 52.78 -9.31 -39.72
C ALA A 15 52.33 -10.11 -40.94
N ILE A 16 51.04 -10.48 -41.03
CA ILE A 16 50.36 -10.87 -42.28
C ILE A 16 48.89 -10.38 -42.29
N SER A 17 48.67 -9.35 -43.10
CA SER A 17 47.58 -9.17 -44.09
C SER A 17 46.09 -9.31 -43.72
N ASN A 18 45.45 -8.13 -43.66
CA ASN A 18 44.25 -7.68 -44.41
C ASN A 18 42.90 -8.43 -44.37
N ASN A 19 41.93 -7.69 -43.82
CA ASN A 19 40.64 -7.35 -44.44
C ASN A 19 39.56 -8.43 -44.57
N ALA A 20 39.27 -9.12 -43.47
CA ALA A 20 37.87 -9.36 -43.11
C ALA A 20 37.49 -8.30 -42.07
N ALA A 21 36.82 -7.23 -42.52
CA ALA A 21 36.24 -6.22 -41.66
C ALA A 21 35.18 -6.89 -40.76
N CYS A 22 35.65 -7.48 -39.68
CA CYS A 22 34.86 -7.92 -38.55
C CYS A 22 34.21 -6.65 -38.03
N ARG A 23 32.99 -6.36 -38.51
CA ARG A 23 32.08 -5.43 -37.86
C ARG A 23 31.92 -5.99 -36.45
N ARG A 24 32.82 -5.59 -35.55
CA ARG A 24 32.67 -5.77 -34.10
C ARG A 24 31.39 -5.02 -33.83
N SER A 25 30.28 -5.76 -33.81
CA SER A 25 29.00 -5.22 -33.45
C SER A 25 29.24 -4.53 -32.10
N ALA A 26 28.97 -3.23 -32.05
CA ALA A 26 29.00 -2.46 -30.82
C ALA A 26 27.85 -2.97 -29.95
N GLY A 27 28.01 -4.18 -29.44
CA GLY A 27 27.05 -4.84 -28.58
C GLY A 27 27.20 -4.32 -27.16
N ILE A 28 26.15 -4.48 -26.37
CA ILE A 28 26.13 -4.10 -24.96
C ILE A 28 27.33 -4.66 -24.17
N LEU A 29 27.84 -5.83 -24.58
CA LEU A 29 28.99 -6.48 -23.95
C LEU A 29 30.34 -5.78 -24.21
N SER A 30 30.39 -4.87 -25.19
CA SER A 30 31.58 -4.05 -25.46
C SER A 30 31.63 -2.77 -24.63
N LEU A 31 30.57 -2.46 -23.88
CA LEU A 31 30.51 -1.28 -23.03
C LEU A 31 31.43 -1.45 -21.81
N PRO A 32 32.08 -0.37 -21.33
CA PRO A 32 32.79 -0.37 -20.06
C PRO A 32 31.88 -0.79 -18.89
N LEU A 33 32.48 -1.40 -17.87
CA LEU A 33 31.77 -1.87 -16.67
C LEU A 33 30.93 -0.76 -16.03
N ASP A 34 31.45 0.46 -15.94
CA ASP A 34 30.75 1.60 -15.35
C ASP A 34 29.49 1.97 -16.14
N THR A 35 29.53 1.89 -17.46
CA THR A 35 28.36 2.10 -18.32
C THR A 35 27.32 1.01 -18.11
N LEU A 36 27.75 -0.26 -17.97
CA LEU A 36 26.86 -1.37 -17.64
C LEU A 36 26.19 -1.18 -16.27
N ILE A 37 26.96 -0.75 -15.26
CA ILE A 37 26.43 -0.42 -13.92
C ILE A 37 25.38 0.69 -14.01
N GLN A 38 25.66 1.75 -14.78
CA GLN A 38 24.73 2.86 -14.94
C GLN A 38 23.43 2.40 -15.62
N VAL A 39 23.50 1.59 -16.67
CA VAL A 39 22.32 1.00 -17.33
C VAL A 39 21.53 0.14 -16.35
N LEU A 40 22.21 -0.72 -15.57
CA LEU A 40 21.57 -1.60 -14.59
C LEU A 40 20.97 -0.84 -13.40
N SER A 41 21.41 0.39 -13.11
CA SER A 41 20.86 1.20 -12.01
C SER A 41 19.38 1.59 -12.20
N PHE A 42 18.88 1.51 -13.43
CA PHE A 42 17.48 1.77 -13.78
C PHE A 42 16.64 0.49 -13.88
N ALA A 43 17.26 -0.69 -13.79
CA ALA A 43 16.56 -1.97 -13.94
C ALA A 43 15.86 -2.37 -12.63
N ASN A 44 14.75 -3.10 -12.74
CA ASN A 44 14.11 -3.67 -11.55
C ASN A 44 14.99 -4.80 -10.96
N PRO A 45 14.89 -5.06 -9.65
CA PRO A 45 15.64 -6.15 -9.00
C PRO A 45 15.51 -7.51 -9.70
N GLN A 46 14.33 -7.85 -10.21
CA GLN A 46 14.10 -9.11 -10.94
C GLN A 46 14.84 -9.16 -12.28
N ASP A 47 14.87 -8.04 -13.01
CA ASP A 47 15.56 -7.93 -14.29
C ASP A 47 17.07 -8.04 -14.11
N ILE A 48 17.61 -7.47 -13.03
CA ILE A 48 19.04 -7.59 -12.67
C ILE A 48 19.40 -9.07 -12.47
N ILE A 49 18.58 -9.85 -11.77
CA ILE A 49 18.79 -11.31 -11.61
C ILE A 49 18.67 -12.05 -12.95
N ALA A 50 17.72 -11.68 -13.80
CA ALA A 50 17.57 -12.30 -15.12
C ALA A 50 18.80 -12.02 -16.00
N VAL A 51 19.26 -10.77 -16.04
CA VAL A 51 20.45 -10.33 -16.76
C VAL A 51 21.71 -11.04 -16.27
N ARG A 52 21.86 -11.23 -14.95
CA ARG A 52 22.97 -11.99 -14.35
C ARG A 52 23.14 -13.39 -14.94
N LYS A 53 22.04 -14.05 -15.32
CA LYS A 53 22.03 -15.43 -15.84
C LYS A 53 22.43 -15.54 -17.32
N THR A 54 22.68 -14.43 -18.01
CA THR A 54 22.89 -14.42 -19.47
C THR A 54 24.35 -14.67 -19.87
N CYS A 55 25.30 -13.90 -19.32
CA CYS A 55 26.71 -14.02 -19.66
C CYS A 55 27.64 -13.54 -18.52
N ARG A 56 28.92 -13.92 -18.59
CA ARG A 56 29.91 -13.62 -17.53
C ARG A 56 30.14 -12.12 -17.31
N ALA A 57 30.15 -11.31 -18.37
CA ALA A 57 30.36 -9.86 -18.24
C ALA A 57 29.21 -9.19 -17.48
N LEU A 58 27.97 -9.52 -17.86
CA LEU A 58 26.78 -9.01 -17.17
C LEU A 58 26.63 -9.62 -15.76
N MET A 59 27.09 -10.85 -15.54
CA MET A 59 27.20 -11.41 -14.19
C MET A 59 28.15 -10.57 -13.32
N ILE A 60 29.33 -10.22 -13.81
CA ILE A 60 30.29 -9.36 -13.06
C ILE A 60 29.68 -7.99 -12.76
N ALA A 61 28.99 -7.37 -13.74
CA ALA A 61 28.33 -6.07 -13.56
C ALA A 61 27.19 -6.13 -12.54
N THR A 62 26.31 -7.14 -12.63
CA THR A 62 25.18 -7.32 -11.70
C THR A 62 25.61 -7.76 -10.30
N CYS A 63 26.84 -8.25 -10.10
CA CYS A 63 27.39 -8.53 -8.77
C CYS A 63 28.01 -7.28 -8.09
N GLN A 64 28.04 -6.13 -8.77
CA GLN A 64 28.52 -4.90 -8.16
C GLN A 64 27.54 -4.40 -7.11
N ARG A 65 28.06 -4.14 -5.90
CA ARG A 65 27.27 -3.65 -4.75
C ARG A 65 26.45 -2.41 -5.08
N ILE A 66 27.01 -1.48 -5.85
CA ILE A 66 26.34 -0.22 -6.23
C ILE A 66 25.06 -0.45 -7.06
N VAL A 67 25.02 -1.51 -7.88
CA VAL A 67 23.81 -1.87 -8.65
C VAL A 67 22.65 -2.18 -7.69
N TRP A 68 22.92 -2.92 -6.61
CA TRP A 68 21.90 -3.28 -5.63
C TRP A 68 21.52 -2.17 -4.67
N ILE A 69 22.47 -1.28 -4.33
CA ILE A 69 22.14 -0.04 -3.62
C ILE A 69 21.17 0.80 -4.45
N ASN A 70 21.43 0.95 -5.75
CA ASN A 70 20.55 1.71 -6.64
C ASN A 70 19.20 1.03 -6.83
N ALA A 71 19.18 -0.29 -7.01
CA ALA A 71 17.94 -1.06 -7.10
C ALA A 71 17.09 -0.94 -5.82
N LEU A 72 17.71 -1.03 -4.63
CA LEU A 72 17.01 -0.86 -3.36
C LEU A 72 16.49 0.57 -3.19
N ARG A 73 17.29 1.60 -3.52
CA ARG A 73 16.86 2.99 -3.51
C ARG A 73 15.70 3.24 -4.46
N LEU A 74 15.73 2.66 -5.65
CA LEU A 74 14.65 2.75 -6.62
C LEU A 74 13.36 2.14 -6.06
N ILE A 75 13.43 0.97 -5.43
CA ILE A 75 12.27 0.36 -4.77
C ILE A 75 11.79 1.24 -3.61
N CYS A 76 12.68 1.77 -2.77
CA CYS A 76 12.28 2.63 -1.68
C CYS A 76 11.59 3.90 -2.18
N ALA A 77 12.18 4.55 -3.18
CA ALA A 77 11.61 5.70 -3.83
C ALA A 77 10.25 5.36 -4.44
N GLN A 78 10.12 4.32 -5.25
CA GLN A 78 8.84 3.93 -5.88
C GLN A 78 7.75 3.57 -4.87
N ARG A 79 8.14 3.03 -3.70
CA ARG A 79 7.23 2.47 -2.69
C ARG A 79 7.08 3.31 -1.43
N GLY A 80 7.65 4.52 -1.40
CA GLY A 80 7.58 5.38 -0.21
C GLY A 80 8.13 4.69 1.03
N ILE A 81 9.12 3.80 0.85
CA ILE A 81 9.72 3.10 1.99
C ILE A 81 10.67 4.05 2.68
N TYR A 82 10.60 4.07 4.01
CA TYR A 82 11.55 4.77 4.84
C TYR A 82 12.97 4.28 4.56
N THR A 83 13.78 5.09 3.86
CA THR A 83 15.09 4.67 3.34
C THR A 83 16.06 4.27 4.45
N ARG A 84 15.93 4.90 5.63
CA ARG A 84 16.70 4.58 6.84
C ARG A 84 16.34 3.24 7.48
N SER A 85 15.27 2.58 7.02
CA SER A 85 15.04 1.16 7.31
C SER A 85 16.18 0.28 6.80
N PHE A 86 16.99 0.74 5.83
CA PHE A 86 18.09 -0.01 5.26
C PHE A 86 19.43 0.72 5.43
N PRO A 87 20.33 0.25 6.33
CA PRO A 87 21.66 0.84 6.49
C PRO A 87 22.57 0.39 5.33
N VAL A 88 22.36 0.94 4.13
CA VAL A 88 23.01 0.50 2.87
C VAL A 88 24.54 0.51 2.91
N LYS A 89 25.16 1.24 3.84
CA LYS A 89 26.61 1.24 4.07
C LYS A 89 27.09 -0.03 4.78
N GLU A 90 26.28 -0.58 5.67
CA GLU A 90 26.59 -1.74 6.52
C GLU A 90 26.17 -3.07 5.89
N MET A 91 25.08 -3.06 5.12
CA MET A 91 24.50 -4.28 4.53
C MET A 91 25.48 -5.00 3.61
N SER A 92 25.63 -6.31 3.67
CA SER A 92 26.39 -7.07 2.67
C SER A 92 25.74 -7.04 1.27
N LEU A 93 26.45 -7.47 0.23
CA LEU A 93 25.85 -7.62 -1.11
C LEU A 93 24.60 -8.52 -1.07
N VAL A 94 24.69 -9.64 -0.35
CA VAL A 94 23.57 -10.59 -0.19
C VAL A 94 22.38 -9.95 0.53
N GLN A 95 22.63 -9.12 1.55
CA GLN A 95 21.57 -8.40 2.24
C GLN A 95 20.91 -7.32 1.36
N LEU A 96 21.69 -6.61 0.54
CA LEU A 96 21.15 -5.65 -0.43
C LEU A 96 20.30 -6.34 -1.49
N GLU A 97 20.77 -7.48 -2.02
CA GLU A 97 20.02 -8.34 -2.94
C GLU A 97 18.72 -8.83 -2.33
N HIS A 98 18.80 -9.32 -1.08
CA HIS A 98 17.64 -9.77 -0.33
C HIS A 98 16.63 -8.63 -0.17
N ALA A 99 17.02 -7.49 0.42
CA ALA A 99 16.12 -6.36 0.65
C ALA A 99 15.46 -5.84 -0.65
N ALA A 100 16.23 -5.73 -1.75
CA ALA A 100 15.70 -5.28 -3.02
C ALA A 100 14.72 -6.29 -3.67
N THR A 101 14.92 -7.60 -3.45
CA THR A 101 14.10 -8.65 -4.05
C THR A 101 12.96 -9.14 -3.16
N THR A 102 12.99 -8.88 -1.85
CA THR A 102 11.99 -9.32 -0.88
C THR A 102 10.55 -8.99 -1.26
N PRO A 103 10.19 -7.77 -1.71
CA PRO A 103 8.80 -7.47 -2.10
C PRO A 103 8.28 -8.42 -3.18
N PHE A 104 9.11 -8.71 -4.18
CA PHE A 104 8.78 -9.60 -5.28
C PHE A 104 8.70 -11.05 -4.83
N ARG A 105 9.66 -11.50 -4.00
CA ARG A 105 9.71 -12.87 -3.49
C ARG A 105 8.55 -13.16 -2.56
N PHE A 106 8.18 -12.22 -1.70
CA PHE A 106 7.00 -12.31 -0.86
C PHE A 106 5.74 -12.42 -1.72
N THR A 107 5.60 -11.58 -2.75
CA THR A 107 4.48 -11.66 -3.69
C THR A 107 4.45 -13.01 -4.42
N SER A 108 5.60 -13.51 -4.88
CA SER A 108 5.69 -14.84 -5.50
C SER A 108 5.28 -15.94 -4.52
N LEU A 109 5.67 -15.86 -3.24
CA LEU A 109 5.25 -16.80 -2.21
C LEU A 109 3.72 -16.86 -2.12
N LEU A 110 3.06 -15.68 -2.04
CA LEU A 110 1.59 -15.57 -2.04
C LEU A 110 0.96 -16.19 -3.30
N ARG A 111 1.53 -15.90 -4.47
CA ARG A 111 1.10 -16.48 -5.76
C ARG A 111 1.24 -18.01 -5.77
N HIS A 112 2.31 -18.57 -5.20
CA HIS A 112 2.56 -20.00 -5.23
C HIS A 112 1.61 -20.77 -4.29
N SER A 113 1.33 -20.25 -3.10
CA SER A 113 0.35 -20.83 -2.17
C SER A 113 -1.04 -20.94 -2.80
N SER A 114 -1.41 -20.03 -3.70
CA SER A 114 -2.67 -20.08 -4.45
C SER A 114 -2.80 -21.29 -5.39
N ARG A 115 -1.70 -21.67 -6.05
CA ARG A 115 -1.74 -22.67 -7.13
C ARG A 115 -1.87 -24.09 -6.59
N SER A 116 -1.42 -24.32 -5.36
CA SER A 116 -1.48 -25.64 -4.71
C SER A 116 -2.89 -26.03 -4.28
N GLN A 117 -3.84 -25.09 -4.26
CA GLN A 117 -5.25 -25.36 -3.93
C GLN A 117 -6.09 -25.84 -5.12
N LYS A 118 -5.47 -26.19 -6.26
CA LYS A 118 -6.20 -26.79 -7.36
C LYS A 118 -6.94 -28.03 -6.84
N SER A 119 -8.27 -27.97 -6.98
CA SER A 119 -9.27 -28.94 -6.57
C SER A 119 -8.67 -30.32 -6.33
N PRO A 120 -8.75 -30.88 -5.10
CA PRO A 120 -8.34 -32.26 -4.87
C PRO A 120 -9.00 -33.11 -5.95
N SER A 121 -8.21 -33.87 -6.71
CA SER A 121 -8.82 -34.78 -7.66
C SER A 121 -9.71 -35.72 -6.84
N PRO A 122 -10.97 -35.94 -7.22
CA PRO A 122 -11.92 -36.74 -6.43
C PRO A 122 -11.44 -38.18 -6.16
N THR A 123 -10.36 -38.62 -6.80
CA THR A 123 -9.75 -39.93 -6.68
C THR A 123 -8.62 -40.05 -5.65
N ALA A 124 -8.15 -38.97 -5.01
CA ALA A 124 -7.04 -39.01 -4.03
C ALA A 124 -7.46 -38.61 -2.60
N ALA A 125 -8.75 -38.77 -2.26
CA ALA A 125 -9.42 -38.15 -1.12
C ALA A 125 -9.09 -38.69 0.30
N ALA A 126 -8.19 -39.66 0.47
CA ALA A 126 -8.05 -40.31 1.79
C ALA A 126 -6.85 -39.86 2.64
N ASN A 127 -5.70 -39.47 2.06
CA ASN A 127 -4.44 -39.44 2.85
C ASN A 127 -3.56 -38.18 2.71
N SER A 128 -4.03 -37.10 2.08
CA SER A 128 -3.23 -35.87 1.90
C SER A 128 -3.71 -34.73 2.82
N THR A 129 -3.36 -34.81 4.10
CA THR A 129 -3.65 -33.78 5.13
C THR A 129 -2.65 -32.62 5.16
N SER A 130 -1.66 -32.57 4.26
CA SER A 130 -0.68 -31.48 4.21
C SER A 130 -1.15 -30.34 3.32
N SER A 131 -1.98 -29.44 3.86
CA SER A 131 -2.18 -28.13 3.26
C SER A 131 -0.83 -27.41 3.19
N SER A 132 -0.44 -26.94 2.00
CA SER A 132 0.83 -26.22 1.80
C SER A 132 0.74 -24.80 2.35
N SER A 133 0.57 -24.66 3.65
CA SER A 133 0.65 -23.40 4.36
C SER A 133 2.09 -22.89 4.28
N ALA A 134 2.28 -21.62 3.88
CA ALA A 134 3.59 -21.01 3.94
C ALA A 134 3.96 -20.82 5.42
N GLN A 135 5.04 -21.45 5.85
CA GLN A 135 5.56 -21.27 7.20
C GLN A 135 6.52 -20.08 7.24
N PRO A 136 6.48 -19.26 8.30
CA PRO A 136 7.49 -18.24 8.49
C PRO A 136 8.88 -18.88 8.67
N VAL A 137 9.89 -18.23 8.14
CA VAL A 137 11.30 -18.61 8.25
C VAL A 137 11.82 -18.29 9.65
N ALA A 138 11.29 -17.25 10.29
CA ALA A 138 11.56 -16.90 11.67
C ALA A 138 10.29 -16.37 12.33
N ILE A 139 10.08 -16.74 13.60
CA ILE A 139 9.07 -16.16 14.49
C ILE A 139 9.82 -15.59 15.69
N ARG A 140 9.60 -14.30 15.98
CA ARG A 140 10.23 -13.58 17.08
C ARG A 140 9.14 -12.96 17.94
N LEU A 141 9.25 -13.12 19.26
CA LEU A 141 8.24 -12.64 20.20
C LEU A 141 8.72 -11.35 20.85
N LEU A 142 7.89 -10.31 20.80
CA LEU A 142 8.08 -9.11 21.59
C LEU A 142 7.12 -9.16 22.76
N GLN A 143 7.70 -9.13 23.94
CA GLN A 143 6.95 -8.99 25.18
C GLN A 143 7.02 -7.54 25.65
N PRO A 144 5.90 -6.99 26.11
CA PRO A 144 5.86 -5.67 26.72
C PRO A 144 6.74 -5.68 27.97
N ARG A 145 7.88 -4.98 27.89
CA ARG A 145 8.75 -4.76 29.03
C ARG A 145 8.53 -3.35 29.52
N LEU A 146 7.96 -3.25 30.71
CA LEU A 146 7.82 -1.97 31.37
C LEU A 146 9.17 -1.53 31.93
N PRO A 147 9.46 -0.21 31.94
CA PRO A 147 10.55 0.34 32.72
C PRO A 147 10.45 -0.15 34.18
N ARG A 148 11.60 -0.33 34.83
CA ARG A 148 11.69 -0.89 36.20
C ARG A 148 10.83 -0.14 37.22
N ASP A 149 10.52 1.12 36.94
CA ASP A 149 9.73 2.00 37.80
C ASP A 149 8.26 1.55 37.92
N PHE A 150 7.80 0.65 37.05
CA PHE A 150 6.42 0.14 36.99
C PHE A 150 6.28 -1.26 37.61
N ALA A 151 6.88 -1.48 38.79
CA ALA A 151 6.91 -2.78 39.44
C ALA A 151 5.50 -3.37 39.67
N GLY A 152 5.25 -4.56 39.11
CA GLY A 152 4.16 -5.45 39.58
C GLY A 152 3.09 -5.86 38.57
N ASP A 153 3.01 -5.26 37.39
CA ASP A 153 2.04 -5.71 36.38
C ASP A 153 2.63 -5.62 34.97
N ILE A 154 2.42 -6.68 34.19
CA ILE A 154 2.92 -6.86 32.83
C ILE A 154 1.87 -6.20 31.93
N GLY A 155 2.10 -4.94 31.55
CA GLY A 155 1.22 -4.27 30.58
C GLY A 155 1.13 -5.10 29.30
N ILE A 156 0.02 -5.04 28.58
CA ILE A 156 -0.17 -5.78 27.31
C ILE A 156 -0.05 -4.83 26.12
N PHE A 157 0.41 -5.31 24.96
CA PHE A 157 0.30 -4.50 23.74
C PHE A 157 -1.16 -4.45 23.29
N GLU A 158 -1.68 -3.24 23.09
CA GLU A 158 -3.05 -3.01 22.60
C GLU A 158 -3.08 -2.72 21.11
N SER A 159 -2.05 -2.04 20.61
CA SER A 159 -1.93 -1.77 19.18
C SER A 159 -0.49 -1.72 18.72
N SER A 160 -0.31 -1.90 17.42
CA SER A 160 1.00 -1.87 16.79
C SER A 160 0.92 -1.21 15.42
N TYR A 161 2.05 -0.77 14.90
CA TYR A 161 2.12 -0.17 13.57
C TYR A 161 3.50 -0.37 12.97
N LEU A 162 3.55 -1.07 11.83
CA LEU A 162 4.80 -1.47 11.19
C LEU A 162 5.23 -0.44 10.14
N VAL A 163 6.37 0.20 10.37
CA VAL A 163 6.94 1.22 9.47
C VAL A 163 7.45 0.57 8.17
N PRO A 164 7.26 1.14 6.95
CA PRO A 164 7.69 0.66 5.67
C PRO A 164 9.17 0.40 5.65
N GLY A 165 9.48 -0.66 4.93
CA GLY A 165 10.76 -1.33 5.06
C GLY A 165 10.76 -2.32 6.21
N GLY A 166 9.73 -2.31 7.07
CA GLY A 166 9.45 -3.30 8.11
C GLY A 166 10.44 -3.29 9.28
N ARG A 167 11.44 -2.41 9.28
CA ARG A 167 12.48 -2.37 10.31
C ARG A 167 11.97 -1.85 11.64
N PHE A 168 11.17 -0.78 11.63
CA PHE A 168 10.68 -0.18 12.86
C PHE A 168 9.23 -0.56 13.13
N LEU A 169 8.91 -0.82 14.39
CA LEU A 169 7.56 -1.10 14.85
C LEU A 169 7.21 -0.11 15.95
N LEU A 170 6.10 0.61 15.77
CA LEU A 170 5.48 1.38 16.84
C LEU A 170 4.54 0.46 17.59
N THR A 171 4.53 0.57 18.92
CA THR A 171 3.61 -0.18 19.76
C THR A 171 3.01 0.73 20.81
N ARG A 172 1.79 0.41 21.21
CA ARG A 172 1.14 1.02 22.35
C ARG A 172 0.75 -0.08 23.34
N SER A 173 1.03 0.14 24.62
CA SER A 173 0.57 -0.74 25.68
C SER A 173 -0.70 -0.22 26.36
N SER A 174 -1.36 -1.10 27.13
CA SER A 174 -2.49 -0.77 28.00
C SER A 174 -2.19 0.24 29.10
N ARG A 175 -0.90 0.56 29.31
CA ARG A 175 -0.44 1.60 30.22
C ARG A 175 -0.07 2.88 29.48
N ASN A 176 -0.62 3.10 28.29
CA ASN A 176 -0.38 4.29 27.49
C ASN A 176 1.11 4.55 27.22
N LEU A 177 1.91 3.48 27.14
CA LEU A 177 3.31 3.57 26.77
C LEU A 177 3.44 3.45 25.26
N LEU A 178 3.85 4.53 24.61
CA LEU A 178 4.24 4.54 23.20
C LEU A 178 5.70 4.12 23.09
N GLN A 179 5.99 3.13 22.24
CA GLN A 179 7.36 2.63 22.06
C GLN A 179 7.72 2.47 20.59
N VAL A 180 9.00 2.64 20.25
CA VAL A 180 9.58 2.27 18.95
C VAL A 180 10.50 1.08 19.14
N TRP A 181 10.38 0.05 18.32
CA TRP A 181 11.25 -1.13 18.31
C TRP A 181 12.04 -1.18 17.00
N ASP A 182 13.32 -1.58 17.07
CA ASP A 182 14.12 -1.93 15.89
C ASP A 182 14.11 -3.45 15.71
N LEU A 183 13.34 -3.92 14.74
CA LEU A 183 13.17 -5.32 14.39
C LEU A 183 14.32 -5.84 13.50
N GLY A 184 15.26 -4.98 13.10
CA GLY A 184 16.27 -5.30 12.11
C GLY A 184 15.73 -5.37 10.67
N TYR A 185 16.66 -5.40 9.72
CA TYR A 185 16.36 -5.37 8.27
C TYR A 185 16.40 -6.76 7.61
N SER A 186 16.61 -7.83 8.39
CA SER A 186 16.58 -9.21 7.90
C SER A 186 16.15 -10.19 9.02
N ALA A 187 15.73 -11.39 8.63
CA ALA A 187 15.20 -12.40 9.54
C ALA A 187 16.24 -13.01 10.50
N ASP A 188 17.52 -12.92 10.13
CA ASP A 188 18.68 -13.38 10.93
C ASP A 188 19.14 -12.36 11.98
N MET A 189 18.61 -11.13 11.96
CA MET A 189 18.93 -10.14 12.99
C MET A 189 18.15 -10.40 14.27
N MET A 190 18.89 -10.46 15.37
CA MET A 190 18.33 -10.48 16.72
C MET A 190 17.62 -9.16 17.00
N ILE A 191 16.35 -9.23 17.42
CA ILE A 191 15.65 -8.07 17.94
C ILE A 191 16.18 -7.79 19.33
N LYS A 192 16.59 -6.54 19.57
CA LYS A 192 16.92 -6.12 20.93
C LYS A 192 15.66 -6.22 21.79
N PRO A 193 15.75 -6.74 23.01
CA PRO A 193 14.58 -6.91 23.85
C PRO A 193 14.08 -5.60 24.48
N GLU A 194 14.74 -4.48 24.19
CA GLU A 194 14.39 -3.15 24.67
C GLU A 194 13.92 -2.29 23.49
N SER A 195 12.90 -1.47 23.75
CA SER A 195 12.48 -0.44 22.79
C SER A 195 13.61 0.54 22.55
N VAL A 196 13.76 1.00 21.31
CA VAL A 196 14.66 2.07 20.92
C VAL A 196 14.30 3.37 21.62
N ALA A 197 13.02 3.73 21.64
CA ALA A 197 12.51 4.89 22.35
C ALA A 197 11.19 4.54 23.02
N SER A 198 10.89 5.22 24.13
CA SER A 198 9.64 5.07 24.89
C SER A 198 9.12 6.43 25.36
N HIS A 199 7.80 6.59 25.42
CA HIS A 199 7.15 7.79 25.93
C HIS A 199 5.83 7.45 26.61
N HIS A 200 5.64 7.95 27.84
CA HIS A 200 4.41 7.76 28.60
C HIS A 200 3.42 8.87 28.24
N LEU A 201 2.25 8.51 27.73
CA LEU A 201 1.29 9.49 27.21
C LEU A 201 0.41 10.13 28.29
N GLY A 202 0.51 9.63 29.52
CA GLY A 202 -0.29 10.06 30.66
C GLY A 202 -1.59 9.28 30.78
N ASP A 203 -2.43 9.73 31.71
CA ASP A 203 -3.74 9.14 31.95
C ASP A 203 -4.72 9.69 30.92
N GLY A 204 -5.22 8.82 30.05
CA GLY A 204 -6.18 9.15 29.01
C GLY A 204 -6.35 7.98 28.05
N GLU A 205 -7.60 7.60 27.78
CA GLU A 205 -7.86 6.52 26.84
C GLU A 205 -7.51 6.99 25.42
N LEU A 206 -6.67 6.21 24.75
CA LEU A 206 -6.39 6.37 23.33
C LEU A 206 -7.44 5.59 22.54
N GLN A 207 -8.02 6.25 21.54
CA GLN A 207 -9.09 5.64 20.74
C GLN A 207 -8.57 4.99 19.45
N PHE A 208 -7.36 5.37 19.00
CA PHE A 208 -6.83 4.95 17.70
C PHE A 208 -5.41 4.38 17.78
N ASP A 209 -5.11 3.51 16.83
CA ASP A 209 -3.78 2.97 16.60
C ASP A 209 -2.79 4.08 16.19
N PRO A 210 -1.51 3.97 16.59
CA PRO A 210 -0.51 4.93 16.17
C PRO A 210 -0.36 4.89 14.64
N ASP A 211 -0.28 6.07 14.03
CA ASP A 211 0.08 6.23 12.62
C ASP A 211 1.42 6.94 12.53
N ALA A 212 2.17 6.73 11.45
CA ALA A 212 3.47 7.36 11.29
C ALA A 212 3.74 7.86 9.87
N GLN A 213 4.45 8.98 9.81
CA GLN A 213 5.00 9.56 8.59
C GLN A 213 6.51 9.70 8.72
N ILE A 214 7.18 9.90 7.60
CA ILE A 214 8.60 10.23 7.58
C ILE A 214 8.75 11.74 7.80
N THR A 215 9.73 12.16 8.58
CA THR A 215 10.10 13.58 8.73
C THR A 215 10.53 14.18 7.38
N GLN A 216 10.47 15.50 7.24
CA GLN A 216 10.83 16.18 5.97
C GLN A 216 12.30 15.95 5.56
N ASP A 217 13.20 15.78 6.53
CA ASP A 217 14.61 15.46 6.30
C ASP A 217 14.85 14.00 5.89
N GLY A 218 13.83 13.12 6.03
CA GLY A 218 13.96 11.69 5.73
C GLY A 218 14.69 10.88 6.79
N GLU A 219 15.01 11.45 7.94
CA GLU A 219 15.90 10.89 8.96
C GLU A 219 15.18 10.36 10.22
N GLY A 220 13.92 10.76 10.40
CA GLY A 220 13.10 10.44 11.55
C GLY A 220 11.68 10.02 11.17
N LEU A 221 10.87 9.81 12.20
CA LEU A 221 9.46 9.45 12.11
C LEU A 221 8.64 10.50 12.84
N LEU A 222 7.58 10.96 12.20
CA LEU A 222 6.49 11.69 12.84
C LEU A 222 5.43 10.66 13.24
N VAL A 223 5.01 10.67 14.50
CA VAL A 223 4.03 9.72 15.06
C VAL A 223 2.79 10.47 15.48
N PHE A 224 1.66 10.14 14.87
CA PHE A 224 0.35 10.69 15.20
C PHE A 224 -0.38 9.78 16.18
N LEU A 225 -0.95 10.41 17.20
CA LEU A 225 -1.77 9.76 18.21
C LEU A 225 -3.06 10.54 18.41
N ALA A 226 -4.19 9.81 18.39
CA ALA A 226 -5.51 10.35 18.65
C ALA A 226 -6.10 9.73 19.94
N SER A 227 -6.28 10.57 20.95
CA SER A 227 -7.03 10.26 22.19
C SER A 227 -8.38 10.97 22.18
N GLU A 228 -9.25 10.57 23.10
CA GLU A 228 -10.62 11.10 23.27
C GLU A 228 -10.74 12.62 23.15
N ASN A 229 -9.78 13.38 23.67
CA ASN A 229 -9.89 14.83 23.74
C ASN A 229 -8.75 15.59 23.10
N VAL A 230 -7.76 14.89 22.52
CA VAL A 230 -6.57 15.55 22.01
C VAL A 230 -5.87 14.68 20.97
N PHE A 231 -5.44 15.36 19.91
CA PHE A 231 -4.52 14.83 18.93
C PHE A 231 -3.12 15.31 19.25
N ARG A 232 -2.15 14.41 19.21
CA ARG A 232 -0.74 14.69 19.48
C ARG A 232 0.11 14.19 18.34
N ILE A 233 1.10 14.98 17.96
CA ILE A 233 2.15 14.58 17.02
C ILE A 233 3.46 14.57 17.78
N PHE A 234 4.16 13.46 17.70
CA PHE A 234 5.51 13.30 18.19
C PHE A 234 6.47 13.14 17.03
N GLU A 235 7.72 13.42 17.27
CA GLU A 235 8.82 13.14 16.37
C GLU A 235 9.84 12.29 17.11
N VAL A 236 10.42 11.33 16.40
CA VAL A 236 11.46 10.45 16.94
C VAL A 236 12.47 10.15 15.85
N TYR A 237 13.75 10.13 16.20
CA TYR A 237 14.84 9.74 15.30
C TYR A 237 15.41 8.39 15.79
N PRO A 238 14.89 7.24 15.32
CA PRO A 238 15.20 5.93 15.91
C PRO A 238 16.66 5.52 15.80
N LEU A 239 17.41 6.12 14.88
CA LEU A 239 18.83 5.85 14.65
C LEU A 239 19.76 6.89 15.27
N SER A 240 19.23 7.88 15.97
CA SER A 240 20.07 8.83 16.72
C SER A 240 20.76 8.13 17.90
N GLU A 241 21.82 8.74 18.43
CA GLU A 241 22.55 8.19 19.58
C GLU A 241 21.70 8.16 20.87
N SER A 242 20.68 9.02 20.96
CA SER A 242 19.77 9.13 22.11
C SER A 242 18.33 9.33 21.62
N PRO A 243 17.72 8.27 21.06
CA PRO A 243 16.40 8.33 20.46
C PRO A 243 15.34 8.61 21.53
N SER A 244 14.58 9.67 21.34
CA SER A 244 13.52 10.09 22.26
C SER A 244 12.36 10.69 21.48
N PHE A 245 11.15 10.58 22.05
CA PHE A 245 9.98 11.23 21.48
C PHE A 245 9.96 12.71 21.88
N ARG A 246 9.88 13.58 20.88
CA ARG A 246 9.70 15.02 21.02
C ARG A 246 8.29 15.39 20.58
N LYS A 247 7.48 15.98 21.46
CA LYS A 247 6.16 16.49 21.07
C LYS A 247 6.34 17.66 20.08
N VAL A 248 5.77 17.54 18.89
CA VAL A 248 5.80 18.56 17.84
C VAL A 248 4.59 19.48 17.96
N ALA A 249 3.40 18.90 18.03
CA ALA A 249 2.15 19.64 18.03
C ALA A 249 1.06 18.92 18.83
N SER A 250 0.05 19.67 19.26
CA SER A 250 -1.21 19.10 19.75
C SER A 250 -2.38 20.02 19.49
N ILE A 251 -3.56 19.43 19.34
CA ILE A 251 -4.83 20.15 19.27
C ILE A 251 -5.87 19.42 20.12
N ASP A 252 -6.57 20.19 20.95
CA ASP A 252 -7.71 19.67 21.70
C ASP A 252 -8.87 19.48 20.73
N VAL A 253 -9.48 18.30 20.77
CA VAL A 253 -10.61 17.90 19.94
C VAL A 253 -11.70 17.39 20.86
N VAL A 254 -12.96 17.57 20.51
CA VAL A 254 -14.06 16.96 21.27
C VAL A 254 -14.51 15.75 20.47
N LEU A 255 -13.98 14.57 20.77
CA LEU A 255 -14.36 13.36 20.04
C LEU A 255 -15.80 12.97 20.35
N GLY A 256 -16.69 13.27 19.40
CA GLY A 256 -18.08 12.82 19.39
C GLY A 256 -18.25 11.71 18.35
N GLY A 257 -18.09 10.46 18.77
CA GLY A 257 -18.28 9.29 17.89
C GLY A 257 -17.05 8.95 17.03
N ARG A 258 -17.31 8.40 15.84
CA ARG A 258 -16.25 7.90 14.94
C ARG A 258 -15.47 9.06 14.32
N CYS A 259 -14.17 9.08 14.54
CA CYS A 259 -13.24 9.96 13.83
C CYS A 259 -12.59 9.20 12.66
N VAL A 260 -12.52 9.85 11.52
CA VAL A 260 -11.72 9.40 10.36
C VAL A 260 -10.67 10.46 10.10
N TYR A 261 -9.44 10.07 9.86
CA TYR A 261 -8.34 11.00 9.64
C TYR A 261 -7.38 10.53 8.57
N VAL A 262 -6.65 11.49 8.00
CA VAL A 262 -5.43 11.24 7.23
C VAL A 262 -4.31 12.10 7.79
N PHE A 263 -3.16 11.48 8.00
CA PHE A 263 -1.97 12.10 8.53
C PHE A 263 -0.91 12.21 7.43
N THR A 264 -0.31 13.40 7.28
CA THR A 264 0.76 13.67 6.32
C THR A 264 1.94 14.35 7.02
N SER A 265 3.03 14.63 6.29
CA SER A 265 4.20 15.32 6.82
C SER A 265 4.00 16.79 7.20
N THR A 266 2.82 17.37 6.94
CA THR A 266 2.50 18.79 7.26
C THR A 266 1.06 19.00 7.72
N LEU A 267 0.13 18.19 7.22
CA LEU A 267 -1.30 18.30 7.51
C LEU A 267 -1.82 17.10 8.30
N ILE A 268 -2.77 17.35 9.18
CA ILE A 268 -3.77 16.37 9.63
C ILE A 268 -5.11 16.83 9.09
N ILE A 269 -5.83 15.93 8.42
CA ILE A 269 -7.21 16.17 8.01
C ILE A 269 -8.06 15.16 8.73
N PHE A 270 -9.13 15.60 9.38
CA PHE A 270 -10.02 14.72 10.10
C PHE A 270 -11.47 15.12 9.94
N TYR A 271 -12.33 14.10 9.88
CA TYR A 271 -13.77 14.22 9.84
C TYR A 271 -14.38 13.72 11.15
N MET A 272 -15.19 14.57 11.77
CA MET A 272 -15.87 14.28 13.02
C MET A 272 -17.07 15.19 13.19
N ASN A 273 -18.17 14.69 13.78
CA ASN A 273 -19.37 15.49 14.05
C ASN A 273 -19.87 16.28 12.81
N ARG A 274 -19.87 15.64 11.62
CA ARG A 274 -20.21 16.25 10.32
C ARG A 274 -19.32 17.43 9.90
N ARG A 275 -18.17 17.60 10.55
CA ARG A 275 -17.21 18.66 10.29
C ARG A 275 -15.92 18.06 9.79
N LEU A 276 -15.48 18.55 8.63
CA LEU A 276 -14.17 18.27 8.08
C LEU A 276 -13.24 19.39 8.54
N THR A 277 -12.11 19.01 9.13
CA THR A 277 -11.08 19.94 9.62
C THR A 277 -9.76 19.61 8.97
N VAL A 278 -9.08 20.65 8.48
CA VAL A 278 -7.71 20.59 7.96
C VAL A 278 -6.85 21.41 8.91
N TRP A 279 -5.85 20.77 9.50
CA TRP A 279 -4.90 21.39 10.40
C TRP A 279 -3.48 21.21 9.84
N ASP A 280 -2.88 22.31 9.44
CA ASP A 280 -1.44 22.42 9.22
C ASP A 280 -0.79 22.58 10.59
N TYR A 281 -0.22 21.50 11.11
CA TYR A 281 0.36 21.46 12.44
C TYR A 281 1.76 22.06 12.50
N VAL A 282 2.38 22.33 11.35
CA VAL A 282 3.70 22.96 11.25
C VAL A 282 3.56 24.46 11.43
N GLU A 283 2.64 25.06 10.66
CA GLU A 283 2.38 26.52 10.70
C GLU A 283 1.27 26.90 11.70
N ASP A 284 0.69 25.91 12.37
CA ASP A 284 -0.48 26.01 13.25
C ASP A 284 -1.68 26.74 12.62
N ASN A 285 -1.92 26.48 11.32
CA ASN A 285 -3.05 27.00 10.59
C ASN A 285 -4.16 25.95 10.52
N ILE A 286 -5.41 26.39 10.64
CA ILE A 286 -6.56 25.50 10.65
C ILE A 286 -7.70 26.06 9.80
N VAL A 287 -8.51 25.16 9.25
CA VAL A 287 -9.79 25.48 8.67
C VAL A 287 -10.76 24.32 8.88
N SER A 288 -12.01 24.65 9.18
CA SER A 288 -13.07 23.65 9.35
C SER A 288 -14.35 24.11 8.67
N TRP A 289 -15.07 23.16 8.08
CA TRP A 289 -16.39 23.38 7.50
C TRP A 289 -17.29 22.17 7.68
N THR A 290 -18.59 22.39 7.66
CA THR A 290 -19.58 21.32 7.69
C THR A 290 -19.73 20.70 6.30
N ILE A 291 -19.82 19.38 6.25
CA ILE A 291 -20.15 18.63 5.03
C ILE A 291 -21.54 17.98 5.17
N ARG A 292 -22.18 17.69 4.04
CA ARG A 292 -23.52 17.09 4.03
C ARG A 292 -23.51 15.60 4.36
N SER A 293 -22.42 14.89 4.03
CA SER A 293 -22.33 13.46 4.29
C SER A 293 -22.42 13.19 5.79
N ALA A 294 -23.29 12.27 6.18
CA ALA A 294 -23.43 11.85 7.57
C ALA A 294 -22.31 10.89 7.99
N GLN A 295 -21.83 10.06 7.05
CA GLN A 295 -20.87 9.00 7.31
C GLN A 295 -19.76 9.04 6.28
N VAL A 296 -18.55 9.34 6.75
CA VAL A 296 -17.31 9.23 5.98
C VAL A 296 -16.61 7.97 6.48
N TRP A 297 -16.17 7.14 5.55
CA TRP A 297 -15.41 5.92 5.82
C TRP A 297 -13.92 6.21 5.87
N ASP A 298 -13.44 7.07 4.97
CA ASP A 298 -12.03 7.36 4.77
C ASP A 298 -11.81 8.75 4.13
N ILE A 299 -10.58 9.30 4.18
CA ILE A 299 -10.18 10.62 3.67
C ILE A 299 -8.86 10.53 2.89
N ALA A 300 -8.88 10.87 1.60
CA ALA A 300 -7.66 11.03 0.80
C ALA A 300 -7.33 12.51 0.67
N VAL A 301 -6.04 12.79 0.62
CA VAL A 301 -5.52 14.13 0.30
C VAL A 301 -4.60 14.05 -0.90
N SER A 302 -4.74 15.03 -1.79
CA SER A 302 -3.90 15.22 -2.97
C SER A 302 -3.78 16.71 -3.24
N ASN A 303 -2.56 17.25 -3.17
CA ASN A 303 -2.30 18.69 -3.31
C ASN A 303 -3.27 19.54 -2.46
N SER A 304 -4.09 20.35 -3.12
CA SER A 304 -5.09 21.24 -2.51
C SER A 304 -6.50 20.64 -2.46
N HIS A 305 -6.64 19.32 -2.58
CA HIS A 305 -7.93 18.65 -2.66
C HIS A 305 -8.05 17.52 -1.63
N ILE A 306 -9.27 17.33 -1.15
CA ILE A 306 -9.67 16.25 -0.25
C ILE A 306 -10.69 15.40 -0.96
N THR A 307 -10.45 14.08 -1.02
CA THR A 307 -11.43 13.11 -1.49
C THR A 307 -12.00 12.39 -0.29
N LEU A 308 -13.27 12.60 0.01
CA LEU A 308 -13.99 11.87 1.04
C LEU A 308 -14.62 10.63 0.43
N LEU A 309 -14.52 9.49 1.11
CA LEU A 309 -15.29 8.30 0.75
C LEU A 309 -16.42 8.17 1.75
N ASP A 310 -17.64 8.29 1.25
CA ASP A 310 -18.85 8.14 2.03
C ASP A 310 -19.58 6.84 1.66
N GLN A 311 -20.77 6.61 2.22
CA GLN A 311 -21.53 5.40 1.95
C GLN A 311 -22.00 5.28 0.48
N GLY A 312 -22.29 6.41 -0.18
CA GLY A 312 -22.88 6.42 -1.52
C GLY A 312 -21.87 6.58 -2.65
N GLY A 313 -20.66 7.04 -2.33
CA GLY A 313 -19.67 7.40 -3.33
C GLY A 313 -18.45 8.06 -2.73
N PHE A 314 -17.79 8.86 -3.56
CA PHE A 314 -16.79 9.79 -3.08
C PHE A 314 -17.11 11.21 -3.53
N SER A 315 -16.66 12.16 -2.72
CA SER A 315 -16.86 13.58 -2.92
C SER A 315 -15.53 14.31 -2.81
N ILE A 316 -15.22 15.18 -3.77
CA ILE A 316 -13.95 15.91 -3.84
C ILE A 316 -14.18 17.37 -3.44
N TYR A 317 -13.40 17.86 -2.49
CA TYR A 317 -13.44 19.23 -1.97
C TYR A 317 -12.13 19.93 -2.24
N LYS A 318 -12.18 21.24 -2.52
CA LYS A 318 -11.01 22.11 -2.47
C LYS A 318 -10.73 22.49 -1.02
N ILE A 319 -9.46 22.43 -0.61
CA ILE A 319 -9.03 22.92 0.71
C ILE A 319 -9.14 24.45 0.70
N PRO A 320 -9.98 25.07 1.56
CA PRO A 320 -10.03 26.53 1.66
C PRO A 320 -8.73 27.08 2.25
N PRO A 321 -8.43 28.38 2.07
CA PRO A 321 -7.27 29.00 2.71
C PRO A 321 -7.29 28.78 4.22
N LEU A 322 -6.21 28.23 4.76
CA LEU A 322 -6.05 28.02 6.19
C LEU A 322 -5.79 29.36 6.89
N ARG A 323 -6.16 29.45 8.16
CA ARG A 323 -5.95 30.66 8.99
C ARG A 323 -5.25 30.27 10.30
N PRO A 324 -4.49 31.18 10.93
CA PRO A 324 -3.83 30.90 12.20
C PRO A 324 -4.85 30.45 13.26
N ARG A 325 -4.58 29.31 13.91
CA ARG A 325 -5.51 28.68 14.86
C ARG A 325 -5.87 29.62 16.02
N ALA A 326 -4.92 30.44 16.48
CA ALA A 326 -5.15 31.45 17.52
C ALA A 326 -6.27 32.45 17.15
N GLN A 327 -6.40 32.81 15.87
CA GLN A 327 -7.45 33.73 15.41
C GLN A 327 -8.82 33.04 15.38
N VAL A 328 -8.87 31.73 15.08
CA VAL A 328 -10.11 30.97 15.00
C VAL A 328 -10.76 30.80 16.38
N TYR A 329 -9.97 30.58 17.43
CA TYR A 329 -10.49 30.45 18.80
C TYR A 329 -10.94 31.77 19.42
N GLN A 330 -10.39 32.91 18.98
CA GLN A 330 -10.81 34.23 19.45
C GLN A 330 -12.08 34.72 18.75
N ALA A 331 -12.35 34.23 17.55
CA ALA A 331 -13.53 34.62 16.81
C ALA A 331 -14.80 33.98 17.41
N PRO A 332 -15.97 34.65 17.31
CA PRO A 332 -17.24 34.04 17.69
C PRO A 332 -17.43 32.71 16.93
N PRO A 333 -18.23 31.76 17.47
CA PRO A 333 -18.53 30.48 16.82
C PRO A 333 -19.10 30.57 15.39
N GLN A 334 -19.32 31.77 14.85
CA GLN A 334 -19.74 32.02 13.47
C GLN A 334 -18.58 32.14 12.47
N ALA A 335 -17.31 32.02 12.90
CA ALA A 335 -16.15 32.09 12.00
C ALA A 335 -15.91 30.84 11.12
N TYR A 336 -16.80 29.83 11.19
CA TYR A 336 -16.72 28.68 10.31
C TYR A 336 -16.94 29.08 8.86
N VAL A 337 -16.17 28.48 7.95
CA VAL A 337 -16.38 28.66 6.52
C VAL A 337 -17.76 28.10 6.19
N SER A 338 -18.53 28.82 5.37
CA SER A 338 -19.81 28.36 4.85
C SER A 338 -19.70 26.92 4.33
N PRO A 339 -20.73 26.06 4.53
CA PRO A 339 -20.72 24.70 4.03
C PRO A 339 -20.25 24.64 2.58
N GLN A 340 -19.21 23.85 2.34
CA GLN A 340 -18.65 23.69 0.99
C GLN A 340 -19.51 22.70 0.22
N VAL A 341 -19.76 23.02 -1.06
CA VAL A 341 -20.31 22.06 -2.02
C VAL A 341 -19.11 21.29 -2.60
N PRO A 342 -19.18 19.96 -2.72
CA PRO A 342 -18.12 19.20 -3.39
C PRO A 342 -17.96 19.69 -4.83
N LEU A 343 -16.71 19.80 -5.30
CA LEU A 343 -16.38 20.07 -6.69
C LEU A 343 -16.90 18.96 -7.60
N LEU A 344 -16.88 17.73 -7.10
CA LEU A 344 -17.31 16.53 -7.80
C LEU A 344 -17.84 15.53 -6.78
N SER A 345 -18.97 14.91 -7.08
CA SER A 345 -19.45 13.72 -6.37
C SER A 345 -19.72 12.62 -7.39
N VAL A 346 -19.26 11.41 -7.11
CA VAL A 346 -19.46 10.24 -7.97
C VAL A 346 -19.92 9.09 -7.11
N GLN A 347 -20.98 8.42 -7.54
CA GLN A 347 -21.52 7.26 -6.85
C GLN A 347 -20.70 6.00 -7.16
N TYR A 348 -20.62 5.10 -6.20
CA TYR A 348 -20.03 3.78 -6.44
C TYR A 348 -20.94 2.93 -7.34
N PRO A 349 -20.37 2.02 -8.15
CA PRO A 349 -21.11 0.94 -8.80
C PRO A 349 -21.36 -0.21 -7.80
N ILE A 350 -21.60 0.11 -6.52
CA ILE A 350 -21.76 -0.81 -5.40
C ILE A 350 -23.00 -0.35 -4.63
N SER A 351 -23.94 -1.25 -4.33
CA SER A 351 -25.18 -0.89 -3.64
C SER A 351 -24.98 -0.56 -2.17
N SER A 352 -24.02 -1.22 -1.53
CA SER A 352 -23.69 -1.02 -0.13
C SER A 352 -22.20 -1.17 0.10
N VAL A 353 -21.54 -0.07 0.51
CA VAL A 353 -20.13 -0.10 0.93
C VAL A 353 -20.04 -0.76 2.30
N VAL A 354 -19.29 -1.85 2.38
CA VAL A 354 -18.98 -2.53 3.63
C VAL A 354 -17.73 -1.92 4.25
N LYS A 355 -16.70 -1.68 3.44
CA LYS A 355 -15.43 -1.14 3.90
C LYS A 355 -14.71 -0.37 2.81
N VAL A 356 -14.03 0.70 3.20
CA VAL A 356 -12.93 1.27 2.41
C VAL A 356 -11.64 0.77 3.03
N ALA A 357 -10.76 0.21 2.20
CA ALA A 357 -9.48 -0.31 2.63
C ALA A 357 -8.37 0.58 2.07
N ASP A 358 -7.73 1.29 2.97
CA ASP A 358 -6.89 2.43 2.67
C ASP A 358 -5.46 1.92 2.52
N ASN A 359 -4.86 2.15 1.35
CA ASN A 359 -3.41 1.96 1.14
C ASN A 359 -2.64 3.26 1.43
N TRP A 360 -3.25 4.20 2.18
CA TRP A 360 -2.91 5.62 2.14
C TRP A 360 -1.84 6.05 3.13
N SER A 361 -1.67 5.33 4.23
CA SER A 361 -0.93 5.80 5.39
C SER A 361 0.56 6.06 5.16
N TRP A 362 1.12 5.79 3.97
CA TRP A 362 2.54 6.06 3.68
C TRP A 362 2.80 6.89 2.42
N TYR A 363 1.78 7.10 1.59
CA TYR A 363 1.96 7.67 0.25
C TYR A 363 1.35 9.06 0.09
N THR A 364 0.70 9.59 1.13
CA THR A 364 0.06 10.92 1.15
C THR A 364 1.07 12.05 1.39
N SER A 365 2.30 11.88 0.89
CA SER A 365 3.17 13.02 0.61
C SER A 365 2.44 13.87 -0.43
N VAL A 366 2.00 15.05 -0.01
CA VAL A 366 1.23 16.01 -0.83
C VAL A 366 1.90 16.27 -2.19
N ASN A 367 3.21 16.09 -2.29
CA ASN A 367 4.00 16.42 -3.49
C ASN A 367 4.44 15.23 -4.35
N ASP A 368 4.11 13.99 -3.96
CA ASP A 368 4.44 12.83 -4.80
C ASP A 368 3.39 12.71 -5.91
N ASN A 369 3.78 12.96 -7.17
CA ASN A 369 2.97 12.74 -8.39
C ASN A 369 2.54 11.27 -8.60
N ARG A 370 2.55 10.45 -7.55
CA ARG A 370 2.22 9.04 -7.59
C ARG A 370 0.70 8.87 -7.61
N PRO A 371 0.21 7.88 -8.36
CA PRO A 371 -1.20 7.53 -8.32
C PRO A 371 -1.56 7.06 -6.91
N VAL A 372 -2.54 7.73 -6.30
CA VAL A 372 -3.17 7.29 -5.05
C VAL A 372 -4.21 6.24 -5.43
N HIS A 373 -4.20 5.11 -4.74
CA HIS A 373 -5.13 4.01 -4.98
C HIS A 373 -5.95 3.74 -3.73
N PHE A 374 -7.22 3.39 -3.89
CA PHE A 374 -8.06 2.90 -2.80
C PHE A 374 -8.97 1.80 -3.27
N ASP A 375 -9.34 0.94 -2.33
CA ASP A 375 -10.19 -0.21 -2.59
C ASP A 375 -11.49 -0.03 -1.81
N VAL A 376 -12.61 -0.10 -2.52
CA VAL A 376 -13.96 -0.05 -1.96
C VAL A 376 -14.51 -1.46 -2.00
N LEU A 377 -14.75 -2.01 -0.82
CA LEU A 377 -15.33 -3.32 -0.64
C LEU A 377 -16.80 -3.16 -0.31
N GLY A 378 -17.66 -3.81 -1.08
CA GLY A 378 -19.09 -3.74 -0.82
C GLY A 378 -19.90 -4.75 -1.60
N ILE A 379 -21.21 -4.69 -1.47
CA ILE A 379 -22.12 -5.61 -2.14
C ILE A 379 -22.42 -5.06 -3.53
N GLY A 380 -22.13 -5.86 -4.55
CA GLY A 380 -22.38 -5.48 -5.94
C GLY A 380 -23.86 -5.51 -6.28
N LEU A 381 -24.32 -4.50 -7.02
CA LEU A 381 -25.51 -4.68 -7.85
C LEU A 381 -25.20 -5.77 -8.90
N PRO A 382 -26.18 -6.59 -9.29
CA PRO A 382 -26.02 -7.51 -10.41
C PRO A 382 -25.72 -6.68 -11.67
N ILE A 383 -24.44 -6.51 -11.99
CA ILE A 383 -24.01 -5.88 -13.24
C ILE A 383 -24.50 -6.81 -14.34
N ALA A 384 -25.45 -6.33 -15.16
CA ALA A 384 -25.86 -7.02 -16.37
C ALA A 384 -24.59 -7.35 -17.16
N SER A 385 -24.36 -8.64 -17.42
CA SER A 385 -23.10 -9.16 -17.98
C SER A 385 -22.60 -8.28 -19.11
N SER A 386 -21.34 -7.84 -19.02
CA SER A 386 -20.71 -6.89 -19.97
C SER A 386 -20.64 -7.40 -21.42
N GLU A 387 -21.07 -8.63 -21.71
CA GLU A 387 -21.17 -9.15 -23.07
C GLU A 387 -22.19 -8.39 -23.94
N ALA A 388 -23.18 -7.72 -23.35
CA ALA A 388 -24.14 -6.90 -24.09
C ALA A 388 -23.70 -5.44 -24.37
N ALA A 389 -22.60 -4.96 -23.76
CA ALA A 389 -22.21 -3.54 -23.81
C ALA A 389 -21.03 -3.23 -24.77
N SER A 390 -20.65 -4.18 -25.63
CA SER A 390 -19.47 -4.04 -26.50
C SER A 390 -19.64 -3.11 -27.72
N SER A 391 -20.78 -2.41 -27.88
CA SER A 391 -21.04 -1.54 -29.04
C SER A 391 -21.35 -0.07 -28.72
N SER A 392 -21.33 0.37 -27.46
CA SER A 392 -21.46 1.80 -27.14
C SER A 392 -20.46 2.24 -26.09
N GLY A 393 -19.71 3.29 -26.39
CA GLY A 393 -18.66 3.82 -25.52
C GLY A 393 -19.15 4.05 -24.09
N SER A 394 -18.28 3.71 -23.15
CA SER A 394 -18.45 3.84 -21.70
C SER A 394 -18.98 5.23 -21.28
N SER A 395 -20.29 5.34 -21.12
CA SER A 395 -20.97 6.47 -20.50
C SER A 395 -21.05 6.23 -19.00
N TYR A 396 -20.05 6.72 -18.25
CA TYR A 396 -20.21 6.90 -16.81
C TYR A 396 -21.04 8.16 -16.56
N ILE A 397 -22.11 8.06 -15.76
CA ILE A 397 -22.97 9.19 -15.42
C ILE A 397 -22.24 10.06 -14.40
N TYR A 398 -21.56 11.11 -14.88
CA TYR A 398 -21.13 12.21 -14.03
C TYR A 398 -22.32 13.14 -13.84
N SER A 399 -22.87 13.20 -12.64
CA SER A 399 -23.85 14.23 -12.29
C SER A 399 -23.08 15.50 -11.91
N LEU A 400 -23.03 16.48 -12.81
CA LEU A 400 -22.62 17.84 -12.47
C LEU A 400 -23.83 18.52 -11.81
N ASN A 401 -23.64 18.99 -10.58
CA ASN A 401 -24.71 19.47 -9.70
C ASN A 401 -25.70 20.42 -10.40
N ASN A 402 -26.98 20.03 -10.40
CA ASN A 402 -28.12 20.95 -10.40
C ASN A 402 -29.16 20.39 -9.40
N PRO A 403 -29.33 20.98 -8.20
CA PRO A 403 -30.13 20.34 -7.15
C PRO A 403 -31.58 20.82 -7.21
N SER A 404 -32.47 19.97 -7.71
CA SER A 404 -33.90 19.99 -7.34
C SER A 404 -34.27 18.60 -6.85
N TYR A 405 -34.63 18.47 -5.57
CA TYR A 405 -35.15 17.22 -5.05
C TYR A 405 -36.34 17.49 -4.13
N SER A 406 -37.40 16.72 -4.36
CA SER A 406 -38.65 16.62 -3.61
C SER A 406 -38.57 15.44 -2.62
N ASP A 407 -39.15 15.63 -1.45
CA ASP A 407 -39.29 14.65 -0.34
C ASP A 407 -39.96 13.34 -0.78
N PRO A 408 -39.55 12.18 -0.24
CA PRO A 408 -40.34 10.96 -0.26
C PRO A 408 -40.92 10.66 1.13
N ASP A 409 -42.23 10.86 1.29
CA ASP A 409 -43.00 10.29 2.39
C ASP A 409 -43.67 8.97 1.97
N VAL A 410 -43.54 8.00 2.87
CA VAL A 410 -44.49 6.94 3.28
C VAL A 410 -45.30 6.23 2.19
N VAL A 411 -45.02 4.93 2.00
CA VAL A 411 -45.97 3.98 1.39
C VAL A 411 -46.06 2.71 2.25
N ASP A 412 -47.29 2.38 2.61
CA ASP A 412 -47.73 1.17 3.32
C ASP A 412 -47.47 -0.11 2.51
N SER A 413 -47.07 -1.17 3.22
CA SER A 413 -46.84 -2.51 2.69
C SER A 413 -48.01 -3.43 3.01
N ASP A 414 -48.72 -3.91 1.99
CA ASP A 414 -49.63 -5.04 2.09
C ASP A 414 -49.20 -6.20 1.16
N SER A 415 -49.50 -7.39 1.67
CA SER A 415 -49.08 -8.75 1.33
C SER A 415 -49.24 -9.22 -0.12
N LEU A 416 -48.25 -9.96 -0.63
CA LEU A 416 -48.44 -11.09 -1.56
C LEU A 416 -47.40 -12.19 -1.29
N ASP A 417 -47.91 -13.38 -0.98
CA ASP A 417 -47.19 -14.65 -0.96
C ASP A 417 -46.97 -15.13 -2.40
N ASP A 418 -45.72 -15.32 -2.82
CA ASP A 418 -45.38 -16.05 -4.06
C ASP A 418 -44.17 -16.96 -3.81
N ASP A 419 -44.44 -18.26 -3.73
CA ASP A 419 -43.48 -19.36 -3.68
C ASP A 419 -42.76 -19.46 -5.03
N ASN A 420 -41.68 -18.70 -5.19
CA ASN A 420 -40.77 -18.85 -6.31
C ASN A 420 -39.37 -19.17 -5.76
N THR A 421 -38.98 -20.45 -5.85
CA THR A 421 -37.63 -20.96 -5.54
C THR A 421 -36.63 -20.54 -6.64
N GLY A 422 -36.65 -19.25 -6.97
CA GLY A 422 -35.64 -18.62 -7.80
C GLY A 422 -34.30 -18.79 -7.12
N THR A 423 -33.30 -19.22 -7.89
CA THR A 423 -31.91 -19.26 -7.49
C THR A 423 -31.58 -17.91 -6.85
N ASN A 424 -31.50 -17.87 -5.51
CA ASN A 424 -31.09 -16.70 -4.76
C ASN A 424 -29.76 -16.25 -5.34
N GLY A 425 -29.81 -15.22 -6.19
CA GLY A 425 -28.66 -14.63 -6.84
C GLY A 425 -27.85 -13.97 -5.74
N GLY A 426 -27.09 -14.79 -5.02
CA GLY A 426 -26.43 -14.40 -3.79
C GLY A 426 -25.67 -13.10 -4.02
N GLU A 427 -25.97 -12.13 -3.18
CA GLU A 427 -25.25 -10.87 -3.09
C GLU A 427 -23.76 -11.18 -3.07
N ALA A 428 -23.07 -10.74 -4.12
CA ALA A 428 -21.66 -11.00 -4.22
C ALA A 428 -20.89 -9.80 -3.73
N LEU A 429 -19.94 -10.08 -2.87
CA LEU A 429 -18.99 -9.10 -2.40
C LEU A 429 -18.10 -8.68 -3.59
N ILE A 430 -18.02 -7.38 -3.86
CA ILE A 430 -17.21 -6.78 -4.90
C ILE A 430 -16.13 -5.92 -4.25
N ILE A 431 -14.91 -6.05 -4.74
CA ILE A 431 -13.84 -5.07 -4.51
C ILE A 431 -13.78 -4.19 -5.75
N ALA A 432 -14.05 -2.90 -5.62
CA ALA A 432 -13.84 -1.90 -6.67
C ALA A 432 -12.62 -1.06 -6.34
N ARG A 433 -11.65 -1.06 -7.25
CA ARG A 433 -10.40 -0.33 -7.11
C ARG A 433 -10.44 0.97 -7.89
N TYR A 434 -10.09 2.05 -7.20
CA TYR A 434 -9.97 3.36 -7.79
C TYR A 434 -8.54 3.84 -7.77
N THR A 435 -8.21 4.69 -8.74
CA THR A 435 -6.93 5.40 -8.80
C THR A 435 -7.19 6.87 -9.04
N LEU A 436 -6.66 7.74 -8.18
CA LEU A 436 -6.61 9.18 -8.42
C LEU A 436 -5.63 9.44 -9.57
N LYS A 437 -6.17 9.74 -10.75
CA LYS A 437 -5.40 10.10 -11.93
C LYS A 437 -5.43 11.61 -12.11
N LYS A 438 -4.26 12.19 -12.38
CA LYS A 438 -4.14 13.60 -12.73
C LYS A 438 -4.86 13.89 -14.04
N VAL A 439 -5.71 14.92 -14.05
CA VAL A 439 -6.44 15.38 -15.24
C VAL A 439 -5.47 16.12 -16.16
N LYS A 440 -5.10 15.52 -17.30
CA LYS A 440 -4.07 16.05 -18.21
C LYS A 440 -4.47 17.35 -18.91
N ASN A 441 -5.77 17.53 -19.18
CA ASN A 441 -6.31 18.67 -19.92
C ASN A 441 -7.26 19.44 -19.00
N HIS A 442 -6.70 20.12 -18.00
CA HIS A 442 -7.49 20.88 -17.04
C HIS A 442 -8.19 22.04 -17.79
N PRO A 443 -9.53 22.06 -17.93
CA PRO A 443 -10.22 23.28 -18.31
C PRO A 443 -9.90 24.31 -17.23
N ARG A 444 -9.62 25.55 -17.64
CA ARG A 444 -8.86 26.51 -16.81
C ARG A 444 -9.46 26.80 -15.43
N ASP A 445 -10.73 26.48 -15.16
CA ASP A 445 -11.32 26.65 -13.84
C ASP A 445 -12.34 25.54 -13.49
N GLY A 446 -12.22 24.97 -12.29
CA GLY A 446 -13.33 24.27 -11.60
C GLY A 446 -13.21 22.76 -11.38
N LEU A 447 -12.45 22.02 -12.20
CA LEU A 447 -12.25 20.58 -11.97
C LEU A 447 -11.19 20.31 -10.88
N PRO A 448 -11.27 19.17 -10.18
CA PRO A 448 -10.20 18.74 -9.30
C PRO A 448 -8.99 18.30 -10.13
N GLU A 449 -7.79 18.54 -9.60
CA GLU A 449 -6.55 18.16 -10.28
C GLU A 449 -6.43 16.64 -10.48
N TYR A 450 -7.01 15.86 -9.57
CA TYR A 450 -7.04 14.42 -9.62
C TYR A 450 -8.49 13.93 -9.60
N MET A 451 -8.78 12.95 -10.45
CA MET A 451 -10.06 12.26 -10.47
C MET A 451 -9.85 10.78 -10.17
N PRO A 452 -10.62 10.19 -9.25
CA PRO A 452 -10.70 8.75 -9.09
C PRO A 452 -11.28 8.10 -10.33
N VAL A 453 -10.53 7.16 -10.86
CA VAL A 453 -10.91 6.34 -12.01
C VAL A 453 -11.00 4.91 -11.52
N LEU A 454 -12.15 4.26 -11.72
CA LEU A 454 -12.29 2.82 -11.51
C LEU A 454 -11.30 2.11 -12.43
N VAL A 455 -10.31 1.46 -11.86
CA VAL A 455 -9.29 0.71 -12.61
C VAL A 455 -9.69 -0.75 -12.74
N GLU A 456 -10.35 -1.29 -11.73
CA GLU A 456 -10.72 -2.70 -11.69
C GLU A 456 -11.90 -2.91 -10.74
N HIS A 457 -12.67 -3.96 -10.97
CA HIS A 457 -13.52 -4.55 -9.94
C HIS A 457 -13.40 -6.07 -9.97
N VAL A 458 -13.45 -6.69 -8.80
CA VAL A 458 -13.37 -8.13 -8.62
C VAL A 458 -14.58 -8.59 -7.84
N ARG A 459 -15.35 -9.51 -8.42
CA ARG A 459 -16.41 -10.24 -7.70
C ARG A 459 -15.78 -11.38 -6.90
N LEU A 460 -15.88 -11.29 -5.59
CA LEU A 460 -15.51 -12.35 -4.67
C LEU A 460 -16.64 -13.39 -4.62
N GLY A 461 -16.29 -14.67 -4.65
CA GLY A 461 -17.28 -15.75 -4.51
C GLY A 461 -17.96 -15.72 -3.14
N GLY A 462 -19.19 -16.25 -3.05
CA GLY A 462 -20.07 -16.17 -1.87
C GLY A 462 -19.61 -16.85 -0.58
N HIS A 463 -18.32 -17.22 -0.45
CA HIS A 463 -17.76 -17.86 0.75
C HIS A 463 -17.08 -16.89 1.72
N LEU A 464 -17.07 -15.58 1.43
CA LEU A 464 -16.41 -14.57 2.26
C LEU A 464 -17.47 -13.74 3.01
N GLN A 465 -17.80 -14.08 4.25
CA GLN A 465 -18.91 -13.38 4.92
C GLN A 465 -18.82 -12.87 6.38
N PRO A 466 -17.82 -13.12 7.25
CA PRO A 466 -18.03 -12.61 8.64
C PRO A 466 -16.98 -11.70 9.27
N ASN A 467 -15.88 -11.27 8.61
CA ASN A 467 -14.98 -10.28 9.25
C ASN A 467 -14.32 -9.31 8.27
N VAL A 468 -15.16 -8.70 7.43
CA VAL A 468 -14.71 -7.69 6.47
C VAL A 468 -14.22 -6.42 7.18
N ASP A 469 -14.73 -6.12 8.38
CA ASP A 469 -14.34 -4.96 9.18
C ASP A 469 -12.86 -4.96 9.55
N ASN A 470 -12.21 -6.13 9.61
CA ASN A 470 -10.77 -6.28 9.84
C ASN A 470 -9.95 -6.48 8.56
N ALA A 471 -10.57 -6.40 7.37
CA ALA A 471 -9.84 -6.57 6.11
C ALA A 471 -8.87 -5.40 5.86
N ARG A 472 -7.60 -5.69 5.61
CA ARG A 472 -6.60 -4.72 5.19
C ARG A 472 -6.28 -4.93 3.72
N SER A 473 -6.14 -3.85 2.97
CA SER A 473 -5.60 -3.90 1.61
C SER A 473 -4.15 -3.44 1.65
N ILE A 474 -3.27 -4.18 0.99
CA ILE A 474 -1.85 -3.90 0.94
C ILE A 474 -1.37 -4.04 -0.49
N ARG A 475 -0.64 -3.04 -0.95
CA ARG A 475 0.03 -3.07 -2.25
C ARG A 475 1.44 -3.65 -2.14
N THR A 476 1.69 -4.79 -2.78
CA THR A 476 3.03 -5.38 -2.82
C THR A 476 3.83 -4.98 -4.08
N GLY A 477 3.12 -4.53 -5.12
CA GLY A 477 3.64 -4.32 -6.47
C GLY A 477 2.87 -3.23 -7.21
N SER A 478 3.29 -2.84 -8.42
CA SER A 478 2.52 -1.83 -9.19
C SER A 478 1.17 -2.42 -9.64
N ARG A 479 1.14 -3.74 -9.76
CA ARG A 479 0.07 -4.58 -10.31
C ARG A 479 -0.46 -5.61 -9.32
N ASP A 480 -0.09 -5.51 -8.05
CA ASP A 480 -0.28 -6.60 -7.11
C ASP A 480 -1.07 -6.09 -5.90
N LEU A 481 -2.24 -6.67 -5.68
CA LEU A 481 -3.05 -6.45 -4.50
C LEU A 481 -2.95 -7.65 -3.58
N VAL A 482 -2.81 -7.36 -2.29
CA VAL A 482 -2.94 -8.34 -1.22
C VAL A 482 -4.03 -7.84 -0.28
N LEU A 483 -5.17 -8.51 -0.26
CA LEU A 483 -6.19 -8.28 0.76
C LEU A 483 -6.02 -9.32 1.83
N MET A 484 -5.99 -8.88 3.09
CA MET A 484 -5.67 -9.70 4.24
C MET A 484 -6.78 -9.54 5.26
N TRP A 485 -7.38 -10.64 5.70
CA TRP A 485 -8.32 -10.59 6.82
C TRP A 485 -8.17 -11.83 7.71
N PRO A 486 -8.32 -11.68 9.02
CA PRO A 486 -8.34 -12.82 9.92
C PRO A 486 -9.58 -13.68 9.61
N SER A 487 -9.38 -15.00 9.57
CA SER A 487 -10.50 -15.96 9.53
C SER A 487 -11.33 -15.89 10.81
N MET A 488 -12.55 -16.43 10.76
CA MET A 488 -13.47 -16.51 11.92
C MET A 488 -12.82 -17.04 13.20
N GLN A 489 -11.93 -18.03 13.06
CA GLN A 489 -11.30 -18.68 14.21
C GLN A 489 -10.04 -17.94 14.68
N GLY A 490 -9.69 -16.81 14.04
CA GLY A 490 -8.43 -16.12 14.30
C GLY A 490 -7.18 -16.91 13.89
N LYS A 491 -7.31 -18.09 13.27
CA LYS A 491 -6.17 -19.00 13.06
C LYS A 491 -5.41 -18.82 11.75
N LYS A 492 -6.02 -18.08 10.82
CA LYS A 492 -5.59 -17.99 9.42
C LYS A 492 -5.78 -16.57 8.94
N LEU A 493 -4.81 -16.08 8.19
CA LEU A 493 -4.88 -14.81 7.50
C LEU A 493 -5.14 -15.05 6.03
N LEU A 494 -6.38 -14.86 5.58
CA LEU A 494 -6.73 -15.11 4.20
C LEU A 494 -6.16 -13.99 3.33
N VAL A 495 -5.29 -14.37 2.38
CA VAL A 495 -4.62 -13.44 1.47
C VAL A 495 -5.18 -13.57 0.06
N TYR A 496 -6.06 -12.67 -0.35
CA TYR A 496 -6.48 -12.58 -1.75
C TYR A 496 -5.42 -11.84 -2.57
N TYR A 497 -5.12 -12.37 -3.75
CA TYR A 497 -4.07 -11.86 -4.61
C TYR A 497 -4.54 -11.70 -6.06
N SER A 498 -4.62 -10.49 -6.60
CA SER A 498 -4.91 -10.26 -8.03
C SER A 498 -3.64 -9.90 -8.80
N ASP A 499 -3.41 -10.59 -9.92
CA ASP A 499 -2.35 -10.26 -10.90
C ASP A 499 -2.98 -9.34 -11.95
N LEU A 500 -2.68 -8.04 -11.90
CA LEU A 500 -3.33 -7.03 -12.74
C LEU A 500 -2.79 -6.99 -14.18
N GLU A 501 -2.32 -8.12 -14.73
CA GLU A 501 -1.89 -8.24 -16.13
C GLU A 501 -3.09 -8.26 -17.09
N GLY A 502 -3.85 -7.17 -17.12
CA GLY A 502 -4.89 -6.89 -18.10
C GLY A 502 -4.54 -5.65 -18.91
N SER A 503 -3.84 -5.85 -20.03
CA SER A 503 -3.65 -4.91 -21.17
C SER A 503 -3.98 -3.44 -20.92
N GLY A 504 -3.14 -2.75 -20.15
CA GLY A 504 -2.89 -1.34 -20.43
C GLY A 504 -2.12 -1.21 -21.74
N GLN A 505 -2.69 -1.67 -22.87
CA GLN A 505 -2.37 -1.03 -24.14
C GLN A 505 -2.93 0.37 -23.99
N THR A 506 -2.08 1.28 -23.51
CA THR A 506 -2.19 2.66 -23.94
C THR A 506 -2.33 2.58 -25.45
N THR A 507 -3.48 2.96 -25.99
CA THR A 507 -3.62 3.29 -27.40
C THR A 507 -2.59 4.38 -27.68
N GLY A 508 -1.37 3.97 -27.98
CA GLY A 508 -0.37 4.86 -28.54
C GLY A 508 -0.94 5.22 -29.89
N ASP A 509 -1.23 6.51 -30.07
CA ASP A 509 -1.53 7.08 -31.37
C ASP A 509 -0.40 6.70 -32.33
N VAL A 510 -0.62 5.64 -33.10
CA VAL A 510 0.23 5.29 -34.23
C VAL A 510 -0.06 6.37 -35.28
N PRO A 511 0.94 7.15 -35.72
CA PRO A 511 0.73 8.09 -36.80
C PRO A 511 0.33 7.29 -38.04
N LEU A 512 -0.82 7.61 -38.62
CA LEU A 512 -1.24 7.13 -39.93
C LEU A 512 -0.19 7.55 -40.97
N THR A 513 0.75 6.66 -41.29
CA THR A 513 1.51 6.76 -42.53
C THR A 513 0.81 5.92 -43.59
N ASP A 514 0.22 6.64 -44.53
CA ASP A 514 -0.51 6.16 -45.69
C ASP A 514 0.43 5.53 -46.74
N SER A 515 -0.14 4.68 -47.59
CA SER A 515 0.38 4.08 -48.84
C SER A 515 1.26 2.82 -48.81
N SER A 516 0.62 1.65 -49.01
CA SER A 516 0.95 0.71 -50.10
C SER A 516 -0.16 -0.34 -50.27
N PRO A 517 -0.59 -0.68 -51.50
CA PRO A 517 -1.62 -1.68 -51.75
C PRO A 517 -1.05 -3.10 -51.95
N ASP A 518 -1.95 -4.07 -51.85
CA ASP A 518 -1.87 -5.45 -52.34
C ASP A 518 -1.03 -6.48 -51.54
N ARG A 519 -1.62 -6.98 -50.45
CA ARG A 519 -1.54 -8.41 -50.10
C ARG A 519 -2.89 -8.93 -49.63
N HIS A 520 -3.53 -9.73 -50.48
CA HIS A 520 -4.59 -10.65 -50.09
C HIS A 520 -3.97 -11.83 -49.33
N ASP A 521 -3.89 -11.73 -48.01
CA ASP A 521 -3.82 -12.90 -47.14
C ASP A 521 -5.08 -12.90 -46.28
N SER A 522 -5.82 -14.01 -46.34
CA SER A 522 -7.02 -14.27 -45.57
C SER A 522 -6.70 -14.27 -44.07
N ASP A 523 -7.00 -13.15 -43.41
CA ASP A 523 -6.91 -12.95 -41.96
C ASP A 523 -7.83 -13.93 -41.22
N GLU A 524 -7.22 -15.00 -40.72
CA GLU A 524 -7.83 -15.86 -39.72
C GLU A 524 -8.03 -15.03 -38.44
N VAL A 525 -9.26 -14.56 -38.23
CA VAL A 525 -9.69 -13.80 -37.05
C VAL A 525 -9.47 -14.68 -35.81
N ARG A 526 -8.30 -14.54 -35.19
CA ARG A 526 -8.02 -15.22 -33.93
C ARG A 526 -9.07 -14.76 -32.91
N PRO A 527 -9.78 -15.70 -32.24
CA PRO A 527 -10.76 -15.32 -31.24
C PRO A 527 -10.09 -14.45 -30.17
N PRO A 528 -10.80 -13.42 -29.66
CA PRO A 528 -10.26 -12.53 -28.64
C PRO A 528 -9.75 -13.38 -27.48
N ARG A 529 -8.48 -13.21 -27.13
CA ARG A 529 -7.87 -13.89 -25.99
C ARG A 529 -8.74 -13.62 -24.77
N THR A 530 -9.33 -14.67 -24.21
CA THR A 530 -10.15 -14.58 -23.00
C THR A 530 -9.34 -13.93 -21.90
N ARG A 531 -9.91 -12.91 -21.24
CA ARG A 531 -9.22 -12.19 -20.17
C ARG A 531 -8.83 -13.20 -19.08
N PRO A 532 -7.57 -13.21 -18.60
CA PRO A 532 -7.19 -14.07 -17.49
C PRO A 532 -8.11 -13.75 -16.30
N ARG A 533 -8.80 -14.77 -15.78
CA ARG A 533 -9.66 -14.59 -14.59
C ARG A 533 -8.80 -14.24 -13.38
N PRO A 534 -9.21 -13.28 -12.54
CA PRO A 534 -8.55 -13.02 -11.26
C PRO A 534 -8.50 -14.33 -10.46
N ARG A 535 -7.36 -14.60 -9.84
CA ARG A 535 -7.15 -15.84 -9.08
C ARG A 535 -7.25 -15.53 -7.60
N ILE A 536 -8.05 -16.29 -6.86
CA ILE A 536 -8.07 -16.19 -5.41
C ILE A 536 -6.96 -17.09 -4.87
N ALA A 537 -6.00 -16.50 -4.17
CA ALA A 537 -5.12 -17.23 -3.27
C ALA A 537 -5.77 -17.29 -1.90
N SER A 538 -5.50 -18.33 -1.13
CA SER A 538 -5.48 -18.19 0.32
C SER A 538 -4.08 -18.56 0.79
N LEU A 539 -3.35 -17.58 1.33
CA LEU A 539 -2.26 -17.92 2.20
C LEU A 539 -2.88 -18.41 3.52
N GLU A 540 -2.54 -19.61 3.98
CA GLU A 540 -2.78 -19.93 5.38
C GLU A 540 -1.53 -19.54 6.14
N ILE A 541 -1.52 -18.35 6.73
CA ILE A 541 -0.56 -18.02 7.77
C ILE A 541 -1.07 -18.74 9.01
N SER A 542 -0.42 -19.83 9.42
CA SER A 542 -0.79 -20.56 10.62
C SER A 542 -0.24 -19.84 11.85
N GLY A 543 -1.14 -19.40 12.72
CA GLY A 543 -0.83 -18.76 13.99
C GLY A 543 -2.12 -18.43 14.75
N MET A 544 -2.06 -18.26 16.06
CA MET A 544 -3.21 -17.78 16.85
C MET A 544 -3.24 -16.26 16.75
N PHE A 545 -4.10 -15.70 15.90
CA PHE A 545 -4.34 -14.26 15.76
C PHE A 545 -5.67 -13.93 16.42
N SER A 546 -5.63 -13.29 17.58
CA SER A 546 -6.83 -12.74 18.22
C SER A 546 -7.00 -11.25 17.97
N GLY A 547 -5.90 -10.55 17.66
CA GLY A 547 -5.88 -9.12 17.47
C GLY A 547 -5.56 -8.67 16.04
N GLU A 548 -5.08 -7.44 15.96
CA GLU A 548 -4.69 -6.80 14.71
C GLU A 548 -3.54 -7.55 14.03
N VAL A 549 -3.65 -7.72 12.71
CA VAL A 549 -2.60 -8.28 11.87
C VAL A 549 -2.11 -7.22 10.89
N ILE A 550 -0.80 -6.97 10.93
CA ILE A 550 -0.13 -5.94 10.13
C ILE A 550 0.89 -6.63 9.25
N CYS A 551 0.94 -6.29 7.97
CA CYS A 551 1.86 -6.90 7.03
C CYS A 551 2.67 -5.82 6.32
N CYS A 552 3.99 -6.00 6.28
CA CYS A 552 4.90 -5.23 5.45
C CYS A 552 5.47 -6.15 4.36
N PRO A 553 4.89 -6.14 3.15
CA PRO A 553 5.34 -6.99 2.06
C PRO A 553 6.77 -6.65 1.62
N PHE A 554 7.21 -5.41 1.87
CA PHE A 554 8.57 -4.96 1.53
C PHE A 554 9.66 -5.63 2.36
N ALA A 555 9.34 -5.97 3.61
CA ALA A 555 10.19 -6.80 4.46
C ALA A 555 9.81 -8.28 4.42
N GLY A 556 8.71 -8.63 3.74
CA GLY A 556 8.14 -9.98 3.80
C GLY A 556 7.77 -10.37 5.24
N ARG A 557 7.29 -9.40 6.02
CA ARG A 557 7.09 -9.50 7.46
C ARG A 557 5.63 -9.31 7.82
N VAL A 558 5.15 -10.12 8.75
CA VAL A 558 3.82 -10.00 9.35
C VAL A 558 3.97 -9.85 10.85
N CYS A 559 3.26 -8.90 11.44
CA CYS A 559 3.15 -8.69 12.87
C CYS A 559 1.70 -8.97 13.29
N SER A 560 1.53 -9.61 14.45
CA SER A 560 0.21 -9.82 15.03
C SER A 560 0.26 -9.75 16.54
N ILE A 561 -0.80 -9.25 17.15
CA ILE A 561 -0.99 -9.27 18.61
C ILE A 561 -1.86 -10.48 18.97
N ASP A 562 -1.41 -11.28 19.94
CA ASP A 562 -2.18 -12.40 20.48
C ASP A 562 -3.05 -12.01 21.67
N GLU A 563 -3.80 -12.98 22.23
CA GLU A 563 -4.77 -12.74 23.33
C GLU A 563 -4.08 -12.30 24.62
N GLN A 564 -2.77 -12.55 24.73
CA GLN A 564 -1.94 -12.20 25.86
C GLN A 564 -1.26 -10.84 25.64
N GLY A 565 -1.56 -10.15 24.54
CA GLY A 565 -0.92 -8.89 24.17
C GLY A 565 0.57 -9.02 23.84
N THR A 566 1.01 -10.21 23.41
CA THR A 566 2.37 -10.43 22.90
C THR A 566 2.37 -10.21 21.39
N ILE A 567 3.38 -9.51 20.87
CA ILE A 567 3.54 -9.31 19.44
C ILE A 567 4.38 -10.44 18.84
N HIS A 568 3.82 -11.12 17.85
CA HIS A 568 4.50 -12.11 17.02
C HIS A 568 5.01 -11.44 15.75
N VAL A 569 6.33 -11.38 15.58
CA VAL A 569 7.00 -10.90 14.37
C VAL A 569 7.41 -12.11 13.53
N MET A 570 6.75 -12.28 12.39
CA MET A 570 6.92 -13.42 11.48
C MET A 570 7.58 -12.98 10.17
N ASP A 571 8.74 -13.52 9.85
CA ASP A 571 9.47 -13.25 8.61
C ASP A 571 9.29 -14.41 7.61
N TYR A 572 8.78 -14.13 6.41
CA TYR A 572 8.44 -15.16 5.41
C TYR A 572 9.47 -15.30 4.28
N VAL A 573 10.35 -14.31 4.10
CA VAL A 573 11.33 -14.33 3.02
C VAL A 573 12.71 -14.56 3.62
N ARG A 574 13.31 -15.69 3.29
CA ARG A 574 14.68 -16.03 3.69
C ARG A 574 15.70 -15.17 2.90
N PRO A 575 16.86 -14.79 3.46
CA PRO A 575 17.99 -14.28 2.67
C PRO A 575 18.35 -15.16 1.48
N VAL A 576 18.92 -14.57 0.42
CA VAL A 576 19.35 -15.33 -0.76
C VAL A 576 20.65 -16.08 -0.40
N GLY A 577 20.70 -17.39 -0.58
CA GLY A 577 21.93 -18.19 -0.39
C GLY A 577 22.16 -18.77 1.00
N SER A 578 21.19 -18.66 1.92
CA SER A 578 21.20 -19.29 3.25
C SER A 578 20.41 -20.60 3.34
#